data_AF-A0A1Z4R893-F1
#
_entry.id   AF-A0A1Z4R893-F1
#
_cell.length_a   1.000
_cell.length_b   1.000
_cell.length_c   1.000
_cell.angle_alpha   90.00
_cell.angle_beta   90.00
_cell.angle_gamma   90.00
#
_symmetry.space_group_name_H-M   'P 1'
#
loop_
_entity.id
_entity.type
_entity.pdbx_description
1 polymer ?
#
loop_
_entity_poly.entity_id
_entity_poly.type
_entity_poly.pdbx_seq_one_letter_code
_entity_poly.pdbx_strand_id
1 'polypeptide(L)'
;MTEIILSGTEETLKPIITLLVGIAQLLEDKDVGQIVGEPLDDQVAGMVHTSRLKLFCYSSKTPPYTNPIGKRLIKAEYQIPDINPRRITWQGVKDVCGGANGFMWGSFLATAKLDNGRWMHAYGATEADAENMLQRMLTLTTANVLSMGNTELKKIGRRAKGEPLYREPTRVYPAFFYIINSKRINKINKRATAQEQTTRQKSTLRGDFLERGTGRIKLYPDRPPKDFGRIMAKALDFSDSDFI
;
A
#
# COMPACT_ATOMS: atom_id res chain seq x y z
N MET A 1 22.89 -18.13 32.71
CA MET A 1 23.22 -19.55 32.86
C MET A 1 22.09 -20.19 33.63
N THR A 2 21.35 -21.08 33.00
CA THR A 2 20.24 -21.81 33.61
C THR A 2 20.79 -23.09 34.21
N GLU A 3 20.59 -23.30 35.50
CA GLU A 3 21.03 -24.49 36.24
C GLU A 3 19.87 -25.48 36.31
N ILE A 4 20.06 -26.71 35.82
CA ILE A 4 19.06 -27.78 35.87
C ILE A 4 19.49 -28.78 36.95
N ILE A 5 18.72 -28.85 38.04
CA ILE A 5 18.98 -29.77 39.14
C ILE A 5 18.12 -31.03 38.96
N LEU A 6 18.75 -32.20 38.87
CA LEU A 6 18.09 -33.49 38.76
C LEU A 6 18.35 -34.31 40.05
N SER A 7 17.31 -34.90 40.63
CA SER A 7 17.41 -35.75 41.82
C SER A 7 16.78 -37.12 41.57
N GLY A 8 17.51 -38.20 41.84
CA GLY A 8 17.06 -39.57 41.59
C GLY A 8 18.17 -40.60 41.80
N THR A 9 17.86 -41.88 41.58
CA THR A 9 18.85 -42.97 41.62
C THR A 9 19.71 -42.96 40.36
N GLU A 10 20.95 -43.45 40.46
CA GLU A 10 21.90 -43.41 39.34
C GLU A 10 21.38 -44.13 38.09
N GLU A 11 20.71 -45.27 38.28
CA GLU A 11 20.11 -46.06 37.18
C GLU A 11 19.04 -45.29 36.41
N THR A 12 18.31 -44.39 37.07
CA THR A 12 17.26 -43.57 36.44
C THR A 12 17.82 -42.28 35.87
N LEU A 13 18.82 -41.68 36.50
CA LEU A 13 19.39 -40.40 36.08
C LEU A 13 20.26 -40.51 34.82
N LYS A 14 21.05 -41.58 34.66
CA LYS A 14 21.93 -41.75 33.49
C LYS A 14 21.21 -41.67 32.13
N PRO A 15 20.10 -42.40 31.89
CA PRO A 15 19.39 -42.28 30.62
C PRO A 15 18.75 -40.91 30.45
N ILE A 16 18.26 -40.29 31.53
CA ILE A 16 17.62 -38.96 31.49
C ILE A 16 18.63 -37.88 31.15
N ILE A 17 19.82 -37.90 31.75
CA ILE A 17 20.90 -36.94 31.45
C ILE A 17 21.32 -37.06 29.98
N THR A 18 21.49 -38.29 29.48
CA THR A 18 21.84 -38.53 28.07
C THR A 18 20.78 -37.99 27.12
N LEU A 19 19.50 -38.20 27.44
CA LEU A 19 18.38 -37.66 26.68
C LEU A 19 18.36 -36.13 26.70
N LEU A 20 18.59 -35.52 27.86
CA LEU A 20 18.51 -34.08 28.05
C LEU A 20 19.68 -33.35 27.35
N VAL A 21 20.89 -33.92 27.41
CA VAL A 21 22.04 -33.44 26.63
C VAL A 21 21.77 -33.56 25.13
N GLY A 22 21.18 -34.66 24.67
CA GLY A 22 20.82 -34.82 23.26
C GLY A 22 19.79 -33.79 22.79
N ILE A 23 18.77 -33.49 23.61
CA ILE A 23 17.79 -32.44 23.32
C ILE A 23 18.45 -31.06 23.32
N ALA A 24 19.34 -30.76 24.27
CA ALA A 24 20.05 -29.48 24.33
C ALA A 24 20.91 -29.24 23.09
N GLN A 25 21.68 -30.24 22.65
CA GLN A 25 22.50 -30.15 21.43
C GLN A 25 21.63 -29.98 20.16
N LEU A 26 20.46 -30.62 20.10
CA LEU A 26 19.52 -30.43 19.00
C LEU A 26 18.88 -29.04 18.95
N LEU A 27 18.80 -28.35 20.09
CA LEU A 27 18.24 -27.00 20.21
C LEU A 27 19.29 -25.91 20.06
N GLU A 28 20.56 -26.15 20.44
CA GLU A 28 21.64 -25.16 20.39
C GLU A 28 21.97 -24.71 18.96
N ASP A 29 21.90 -25.64 17.99
CA ASP A 29 22.15 -25.37 16.56
C ASP A 29 20.87 -25.06 15.76
N LYS A 30 19.70 -25.13 16.38
CA LYS A 30 18.44 -24.75 15.74
C LYS A 30 18.03 -23.38 16.23
N ASP A 31 18.00 -22.41 15.31
CA ASP A 31 17.29 -21.16 15.53
C ASP A 31 15.79 -21.47 15.59
N VAL A 32 15.32 -21.96 16.74
CA VAL A 32 13.90 -22.18 17.06
C VAL A 32 13.30 -20.83 17.41
N GLY A 33 13.49 -19.85 16.51
CA GLY A 33 12.57 -18.73 16.41
C GLY A 33 11.22 -19.33 16.07
N GLN A 34 10.35 -19.44 17.08
CA GLN A 34 8.96 -19.77 16.85
C GLN A 34 8.42 -18.72 15.90
N ILE A 35 8.18 -19.10 14.64
CA ILE A 35 7.37 -18.30 13.73
C ILE A 35 5.97 -18.34 14.35
N VAL A 36 5.71 -17.43 15.29
CA VAL A 36 4.36 -17.08 15.68
C VAL A 36 3.81 -16.41 14.44
N GLY A 37 3.17 -17.21 13.57
CA GLY A 37 2.37 -16.66 12.50
C GLY A 37 1.40 -15.68 13.14
N GLU A 38 1.34 -14.46 12.61
CA GLU A 38 0.33 -13.47 13.05
C GLU A 38 -1.03 -14.20 13.08
N PRO A 39 -1.80 -14.08 14.18
CA PRO A 39 -3.08 -14.77 14.30
C PRO A 39 -3.96 -14.43 13.09
N LEU A 40 -4.70 -15.42 12.58
CA LEU A 40 -5.53 -15.26 11.38
C LEU A 40 -6.54 -14.11 11.51
N ASP A 41 -6.91 -13.75 12.74
CA ASP A 41 -7.78 -12.62 13.06
C ASP A 41 -7.12 -11.25 12.76
N ASP A 42 -5.79 -11.13 12.82
CA ASP A 42 -5.07 -9.94 12.34
C ASP A 42 -4.99 -9.93 10.79
N GLN A 43 -5.16 -11.09 10.16
CA GLN A 43 -5.27 -11.28 8.72
C GLN A 43 -6.72 -11.27 8.20
N VAL A 44 -7.68 -10.69 8.94
CA VAL A 44 -8.97 -10.34 8.35
C VAL A 44 -8.69 -9.48 7.13
N ALA A 45 -8.91 -10.08 5.95
CA ALA A 45 -8.62 -9.50 4.65
C ALA A 45 -9.03 -8.02 4.66
N GLY A 46 -8.03 -7.14 4.56
CA GLY A 46 -8.20 -5.71 4.79
C GLY A 46 -9.48 -5.23 4.10
N MET A 47 -10.36 -4.58 4.87
CA MET A 47 -11.59 -3.99 4.34
C MET A 47 -11.28 -3.33 3.00
N VAL A 48 -12.07 -3.65 1.97
CA VAL A 48 -11.85 -3.10 0.63
C VAL A 48 -11.79 -1.59 0.70
N HIS A 49 -10.88 -1.00 -0.10
CA HIS A 49 -10.67 0.44 -0.18
C HIS A 49 -11.98 1.18 -0.31
N THR A 50 -12.44 1.78 0.79
CA THR A 50 -13.62 2.64 0.77
C THR A 50 -13.34 3.81 -0.16
N SER A 51 -12.14 4.40 -0.07
CA SER A 51 -11.69 5.42 -1.01
C SER A 51 -10.17 5.39 -1.17
N ARG A 52 -9.67 5.60 -2.39
CA ARG A 52 -8.24 5.67 -2.71
C ARG A 52 -7.97 6.74 -3.77
N LEU A 53 -6.87 7.47 -3.59
CA LEU A 53 -6.35 8.43 -4.55
C LEU A 53 -5.19 7.77 -5.31
N LYS A 54 -5.28 7.72 -6.64
CA LYS A 54 -4.18 7.30 -7.51
C LYS A 54 -3.54 8.50 -8.18
N LEU A 55 -2.26 8.73 -7.91
CA LEU A 55 -1.47 9.82 -8.43
C LEU A 55 -0.53 9.33 -9.53
N PHE A 56 -0.45 10.09 -10.62
CA PHE A 56 0.43 9.81 -11.74
C PHE A 56 1.37 10.99 -11.97
N CYS A 57 2.66 10.71 -11.90
CA CYS A 57 3.72 11.66 -12.19
C CYS A 57 4.58 11.14 -13.36
N TYR A 58 5.07 12.05 -14.19
CA TYR A 58 5.90 11.71 -15.35
C TYR A 58 7.18 12.54 -15.39
N SER A 59 8.23 12.06 -16.05
CA SER A 59 9.46 12.84 -16.25
C SER A 59 9.28 14.06 -17.18
N SER A 60 8.21 14.10 -17.98
CA SER A 60 7.82 15.28 -18.75
C SER A 60 6.84 16.16 -17.97
N LYS A 61 7.09 17.48 -17.95
CA LYS A 61 6.26 18.47 -17.23
C LYS A 61 4.89 18.66 -17.88
N THR A 62 4.83 18.68 -19.20
CA THR A 62 3.61 18.91 -19.98
C THR A 62 3.31 17.72 -20.91
N PRO A 63 2.03 17.49 -21.24
CA PRO A 63 1.69 16.57 -22.31
C PRO A 63 2.20 17.09 -23.67
N PRO A 64 2.47 16.22 -24.66
CA PRO A 64 2.22 14.78 -24.66
C PRO A 64 3.23 13.98 -23.82
N TYR A 65 2.72 13.00 -23.07
CA TYR A 65 3.54 12.06 -22.29
C TYR A 65 4.07 10.95 -23.19
N THR A 66 4.88 11.35 -24.17
CA THR A 66 5.52 10.46 -25.14
C THR A 66 7.01 10.37 -24.86
N ASN A 67 7.59 9.21 -25.14
CA ASN A 67 9.05 9.03 -25.09
C ASN A 67 9.69 9.93 -26.16
N PRO A 68 10.61 10.86 -25.79
CA PRO A 68 11.52 11.43 -26.77
C PRO A 68 12.33 10.29 -27.42
N ILE A 69 12.69 10.43 -28.69
CA ILE A 69 13.49 9.41 -29.40
C ILE A 69 14.75 9.11 -28.56
N GLY A 70 14.95 7.83 -28.21
CA GLY A 70 16.09 7.37 -27.42
C GLY A 70 16.02 7.62 -25.91
N LYS A 71 14.95 8.21 -25.36
CA LYS A 71 14.76 8.40 -23.91
C LYS A 71 13.48 7.74 -23.43
N ARG A 72 13.57 6.99 -22.33
CA ARG A 72 12.42 6.40 -21.65
C ARG A 72 11.67 7.47 -20.86
N LEU A 73 10.35 7.55 -21.05
CA LEU A 73 9.47 8.28 -20.15
C LEU A 73 9.33 7.50 -18.86
N ILE A 74 9.69 8.17 -17.76
CA ILE A 74 9.53 7.62 -16.43
C ILE A 74 8.12 7.95 -15.96
N LYS A 75 7.44 6.95 -15.40
CA LYS A 75 6.11 7.05 -14.81
C LYS A 75 6.20 6.62 -13.35
N ALA A 76 5.92 7.54 -12.44
CA ALA A 76 5.75 7.24 -11.03
C ALA A 76 4.25 7.19 -10.70
N GLU A 77 3.82 6.10 -10.05
CA GLU A 77 2.45 5.90 -9.61
C GLU A 77 2.43 5.77 -8.10
N TYR A 78 1.53 6.50 -7.45
CA TYR A 78 1.33 6.43 -6.01
C TYR A 78 -0.14 6.18 -5.69
N GLN A 79 -0.37 5.41 -4.64
CA GLN A 79 -1.70 5.07 -4.18
C GLN A 79 -1.82 5.48 -2.71
N ILE A 80 -2.80 6.32 -2.42
CA ILE A 80 -3.07 6.83 -1.06
C ILE A 80 -4.43 6.27 -0.64
N PRO A 81 -4.48 5.40 0.39
CA PRO A 81 -5.73 4.86 0.92
C PRO A 81 -6.43 5.85 1.86
N ASP A 82 -7.73 5.63 2.07
CA ASP A 82 -8.60 6.34 3.02
C ASP A 82 -8.38 7.86 3.00
N ILE A 83 -8.78 8.42 1.88
CA ILE A 83 -8.52 9.82 1.58
C ILE A 83 -9.35 10.73 2.47
N ASN A 84 -8.76 11.83 2.96
CA ASN A 84 -9.49 12.85 3.72
C ASN A 84 -10.15 13.84 2.77
N PRO A 85 -11.49 13.82 2.60
CA PRO A 85 -12.18 14.65 1.62
C PRO A 85 -11.94 16.15 1.81
N ARG A 86 -11.73 16.59 3.06
CA ARG A 86 -11.51 18.00 3.41
C ARG A 86 -10.12 18.50 3.02
N ARG A 87 -9.13 17.60 2.95
CA ARG A 87 -7.74 17.95 2.63
C ARG A 87 -7.42 17.78 1.14
N ILE A 88 -8.27 17.10 0.38
CA ILE A 88 -8.10 16.95 -1.07
C ILE A 88 -8.57 18.22 -1.77
N THR A 89 -7.64 19.14 -1.96
CA THR A 89 -7.79 20.24 -2.89
C THR A 89 -6.92 20.00 -4.12
N TRP A 90 -7.29 20.57 -5.27
CA TRP A 90 -6.49 20.44 -6.49
C TRP A 90 -5.04 20.90 -6.27
N GLN A 91 -4.88 22.04 -5.60
CA GLN A 91 -3.57 22.60 -5.26
C GLN A 91 -2.86 21.73 -4.22
N GLY A 92 -3.54 21.28 -3.16
CA GLY A 92 -2.93 20.42 -2.14
C GLY A 92 -2.39 19.12 -2.71
N VAL A 93 -3.13 18.47 -3.63
CA VAL A 93 -2.64 17.27 -4.33
C VAL A 93 -1.42 17.60 -5.20
N LYS A 94 -1.42 18.74 -5.89
CA LYS A 94 -0.29 19.20 -6.70
C LYS A 94 0.95 19.48 -5.84
N ASP A 95 0.76 20.11 -4.67
CA ASP A 95 1.83 20.50 -3.75
C ASP A 95 2.48 19.29 -3.06
N VAL A 96 1.70 18.27 -2.72
CA VAL A 96 2.22 16.99 -2.23
C VAL A 96 3.21 16.38 -3.23
N CYS A 97 2.96 16.54 -4.53
CA CYS A 97 3.86 16.12 -5.60
C CYS A 97 4.94 17.16 -5.97
N GLY A 98 5.26 18.11 -5.08
CA GLY A 98 6.30 19.12 -5.32
C GLY A 98 5.87 20.29 -6.22
N GLY A 99 4.57 20.44 -6.46
CA GLY A 99 4.01 21.60 -7.16
C GLY A 99 4.43 21.66 -8.64
N ALA A 100 4.75 22.87 -9.12
CA ALA A 100 5.20 23.10 -10.49
C ALA A 100 6.64 22.61 -10.77
N ASN A 101 7.43 22.43 -9.70
CA ASN A 101 8.83 22.00 -9.78
C ASN A 101 8.96 20.48 -9.79
N GLY A 102 7.92 19.76 -9.36
CA GLY A 102 7.97 18.32 -9.21
C GLY A 102 8.88 17.89 -8.05
N PHE A 103 9.30 16.63 -8.05
CA PHE A 103 10.20 16.08 -7.05
C PHE A 103 11.19 15.10 -7.67
N MET A 104 12.24 14.76 -6.94
CA MET A 104 13.26 13.82 -7.38
C MET A 104 12.84 12.40 -7.05
N TRP A 105 12.52 11.62 -8.07
CA TRP A 105 12.20 10.19 -7.97
C TRP A 105 13.47 9.36 -8.11
N GLY A 106 13.58 8.22 -7.40
CA GLY A 106 14.79 7.41 -7.49
C GLY A 106 14.71 6.08 -6.75
N SER A 107 15.87 5.62 -6.27
CA SER A 107 16.11 4.27 -5.74
C SER A 107 15.68 4.08 -4.28
N PHE A 108 15.48 5.15 -3.51
CA PHE A 108 15.06 5.06 -2.11
C PHE A 108 13.55 4.85 -2.03
N LEU A 109 13.12 3.87 -1.23
CA LEU A 109 11.72 3.52 -0.99
C LEU A 109 11.39 3.78 0.47
N ALA A 110 10.57 4.79 0.73
CA ALA A 110 9.95 4.99 2.02
C ALA A 110 8.63 4.21 2.07
N THR A 111 8.41 3.46 3.14
CA THR A 111 7.19 2.70 3.40
C THR A 111 6.54 3.15 4.70
N ALA A 112 5.21 3.22 4.73
CA ALA A 112 4.45 3.44 5.96
C ALA A 112 3.37 2.37 6.11
N LYS A 113 3.33 1.72 7.28
CA LYS A 113 2.22 0.86 7.71
C LYS A 113 1.21 1.72 8.44
N LEU A 114 -0.05 1.63 8.04
CA LEU A 114 -1.16 2.42 8.57
C LEU A 114 -2.01 1.57 9.54
N ASP A 115 -2.77 2.25 10.40
CA ASP A 115 -3.68 1.66 11.39
C ASP A 115 -4.79 0.77 10.80
N ASN A 116 -5.22 1.07 9.58
CA ASN A 116 -6.15 0.28 8.78
C ASN A 116 -5.52 -0.99 8.14
N GLY A 117 -4.28 -1.35 8.50
CA GLY A 117 -3.55 -2.49 7.96
C GLY A 117 -3.00 -2.29 6.54
N ARG A 118 -3.09 -1.08 5.98
CA ARG A 118 -2.63 -0.76 4.62
C ARG A 118 -1.23 -0.17 4.62
N TRP A 119 -0.63 -0.22 3.44
CA TRP A 119 0.74 0.24 3.22
C TRP A 119 0.73 1.37 2.21
N MET A 120 1.54 2.39 2.50
CA MET A 120 1.87 3.46 1.56
C MET A 120 3.34 3.36 1.18
N HIS A 121 3.63 3.70 -0.07
CA HIS A 121 4.97 3.66 -0.63
C HIS A 121 5.26 4.97 -1.33
N ALA A 122 6.41 5.57 -1.03
CA ALA A 122 6.94 6.71 -1.76
C ALA A 122 8.38 6.41 -2.20
N TYR A 123 8.76 6.97 -3.35
CA TYR A 123 10.09 6.81 -3.92
C TYR A 123 10.78 8.16 -4.03
N GLY A 124 12.06 8.22 -3.67
CA GLY A 124 12.90 9.42 -3.71
C GLY A 124 14.29 9.15 -4.26
N ALA A 125 14.97 10.21 -4.70
CA ALA A 125 16.38 10.13 -5.11
C ALA A 125 17.33 9.99 -3.93
N THR A 126 16.95 10.54 -2.77
CA THR A 126 17.62 10.38 -1.50
C THR A 126 16.66 9.81 -0.46
N GLU A 127 17.20 9.31 0.65
CA GLU A 127 16.41 8.87 1.80
C GLU A 127 15.46 9.98 2.30
N ALA A 128 15.99 11.18 2.49
CA ALA A 128 15.21 12.34 2.93
C ALA A 128 14.11 12.73 1.93
N ASP A 129 14.38 12.67 0.62
CA ASP A 129 13.36 12.96 -0.40
C ASP A 129 12.22 11.95 -0.36
N ALA A 130 12.52 10.66 -0.19
CA ALA A 130 11.53 9.61 -0.11
C ALA A 130 10.64 9.77 1.13
N GLU A 131 11.25 10.06 2.28
CA GLU A 131 10.55 10.29 3.53
C GLU A 131 9.67 11.54 3.47
N ASN A 132 10.22 12.67 3.01
CA ASN A 132 9.47 13.92 2.83
C ASN A 132 8.28 13.73 1.89
N MET A 133 8.45 12.97 0.81
CA MET A 133 7.36 12.66 -0.11
C MET A 133 6.27 11.81 0.56
N LEU A 134 6.65 10.80 1.35
CA LEU A 134 5.72 9.97 2.09
C LEU A 134 4.94 10.79 3.13
N GLN A 135 5.63 11.62 3.92
CA GLN A 135 5.02 12.51 4.90
C GLN A 135 4.02 13.47 4.26
N ARG A 136 4.36 14.05 3.09
CA ARG A 136 3.42 14.88 2.32
C ARG A 136 2.18 14.09 1.89
N MET A 137 2.34 12.87 1.38
CA MET A 137 1.20 12.02 1.00
C MET A 137 0.33 11.65 2.20
N LEU A 138 0.95 11.43 3.37
CA LEU A 138 0.24 11.12 4.61
C LEU A 138 -0.69 12.27 5.05
N THR A 139 -0.42 13.51 4.65
CA THR A 139 -1.34 14.61 4.93
C THR A 139 -2.72 14.46 4.26
N LEU A 140 -2.79 13.69 3.16
CA LEU A 140 -4.01 13.46 2.38
C LEU A 140 -4.85 12.28 2.88
N THR A 141 -4.32 11.42 3.75
CA THR A 141 -5.06 10.29 4.34
C THR A 141 -5.69 10.68 5.68
N THR A 142 -6.73 9.96 6.10
CA THR A 142 -7.28 9.99 7.46
C THR A 142 -6.64 8.94 8.37
N ALA A 143 -5.90 7.98 7.82
CA ALA A 143 -5.30 6.88 8.56
C ALA A 143 -4.08 7.35 9.36
N ASN A 144 -3.87 6.76 10.54
CA ASN A 144 -2.69 7.03 11.36
C ASN A 144 -1.53 6.12 10.97
N VAL A 145 -0.31 6.63 11.12
CA VAL A 145 0.92 5.87 10.84
C VAL A 145 1.27 5.03 12.06
N LEU A 146 1.41 3.72 11.87
CA LEU A 146 1.91 2.80 12.89
C LEU A 146 3.44 2.71 12.86
N SER A 147 4.00 2.55 11.67
CA SER A 147 5.44 2.46 11.47
C SER A 147 5.85 3.03 10.12
N MET A 148 7.07 3.54 10.07
CA MET A 148 7.73 4.00 8.85
C MET A 148 9.07 3.32 8.71
N GLY A 149 9.45 3.00 7.47
CA GLY A 149 10.74 2.44 7.14
C GLY A 149 11.28 3.03 5.84
N ASN A 150 12.58 2.97 5.66
CA ASN A 150 13.24 3.34 4.42
C ASN A 150 14.12 2.20 3.92
N THR A 151 14.21 2.06 2.61
CA THR A 151 14.98 0.99 1.99
C THR A 151 15.60 1.48 0.69
N GLU A 152 16.92 1.36 0.59
CA GLU A 152 17.64 1.63 -0.64
C GLU A 152 17.58 0.43 -1.60
N LEU A 153 17.11 0.65 -2.82
CA LEU A 153 17.16 -0.37 -3.87
C LEU A 153 18.54 -0.41 -4.52
N LYS A 154 19.39 -1.36 -4.11
CA LYS A 154 20.71 -1.56 -4.74
C LYS A 154 20.60 -2.15 -6.16
N LYS A 155 21.51 -1.75 -7.05
CA LYS A 155 21.62 -2.20 -8.46
C LYS A 155 22.35 -3.55 -8.56
N ILE A 156 21.75 -4.62 -8.02
CA ILE A 156 22.33 -5.97 -8.01
C ILE A 156 21.43 -6.96 -8.78
N GLY A 157 22.02 -8.00 -9.37
CA GLY A 157 21.30 -9.12 -9.98
C GLY A 157 20.49 -8.72 -11.22
N ARG A 158 19.19 -9.04 -11.23
CA ARG A 158 18.29 -8.70 -12.36
C ARG A 158 18.20 -7.18 -12.61
N ARG A 159 18.47 -6.34 -11.60
CA ARG A 159 18.50 -4.87 -11.72
C ARG A 159 19.77 -4.35 -12.39
N ALA A 160 20.85 -5.13 -12.41
CA ALA A 160 22.07 -4.79 -13.13
C ALA A 160 21.96 -5.11 -14.63
N LYS A 161 21.22 -6.17 -14.98
CA LYS A 161 21.06 -6.66 -16.36
C LYS A 161 20.03 -5.88 -17.20
N GLY A 162 19.25 -4.99 -16.57
CA GLY A 162 18.26 -4.19 -17.29
C GLY A 162 17.85 -2.93 -16.53
N GLU A 163 17.85 -1.81 -17.25
CA GLU A 163 17.37 -0.51 -16.78
C GLU A 163 15.92 -0.45 -16.27
N PRO A 164 14.93 -1.30 -16.67
CA PRO A 164 13.55 -1.02 -16.27
C PRO A 164 13.23 -1.22 -14.79
N LEU A 165 14.03 -2.03 -14.09
CA LEU A 165 13.82 -2.40 -12.70
C LEU A 165 14.55 -1.50 -11.70
N TYR A 166 15.64 -0.87 -12.14
CA TYR A 166 16.36 0.12 -11.34
C TYR A 166 15.76 1.51 -11.56
N ARG A 167 15.71 2.31 -10.51
CA ARG A 167 15.13 3.65 -10.54
C ARG A 167 16.25 4.67 -10.41
N GLU A 168 16.66 5.23 -11.53
CA GLU A 168 17.67 6.28 -11.53
C GLU A 168 17.08 7.61 -11.05
N PRO A 169 17.84 8.41 -10.28
CA PRO A 169 17.43 9.73 -9.85
C PRO A 169 16.94 10.59 -11.01
N THR A 170 15.63 10.80 -11.11
CA THR A 170 14.99 11.54 -12.19
C THR A 170 13.92 12.45 -11.62
N ARG A 171 13.88 13.70 -12.10
CA ARG A 171 12.81 14.62 -11.75
C ARG A 171 11.51 14.21 -12.42
N VAL A 172 10.44 14.12 -11.65
CA VAL A 172 9.09 13.82 -12.13
C VAL A 172 8.11 14.90 -11.69
N TYR A 173 7.09 15.13 -12.51
CA TYR A 173 6.11 16.18 -12.37
C TYR A 173 4.70 15.60 -12.25
N PRO A 174 3.82 16.22 -11.46
CA PRO A 174 2.43 15.78 -11.35
C PRO A 174 1.68 15.96 -12.67
N ALA A 175 1.05 14.88 -13.16
CA ALA A 175 0.32 14.93 -14.42
C ALA A 175 -1.19 14.92 -14.21
N PHE A 176 -1.70 13.89 -13.54
CA PHE A 176 -3.12 13.77 -13.22
C PHE A 176 -3.32 12.81 -12.05
N PHE A 177 -4.54 12.82 -11.52
CA PHE A 177 -4.96 11.87 -10.50
C PHE A 177 -6.38 11.35 -10.75
N TYR A 178 -6.71 10.27 -10.06
CA TYR A 178 -8.07 9.76 -9.95
C TYR A 178 -8.40 9.46 -8.51
N ILE A 179 -9.66 9.66 -8.16
CA ILE A 179 -10.24 9.12 -6.94
C ILE A 179 -11.04 7.89 -7.34
N ILE A 180 -10.74 6.76 -6.70
CA ILE A 180 -11.50 5.52 -6.85
C ILE A 180 -12.15 5.26 -5.50
N ASN A 181 -13.46 5.11 -5.54
CA ASN A 181 -14.28 4.84 -4.38
C ASN A 181 -14.91 3.47 -4.59
N SER A 182 -14.70 2.53 -3.68
CA SER A 182 -15.18 1.16 -3.84
C SER A 182 -16.13 0.82 -2.69
N LYS A 183 -17.38 0.49 -3.01
CA LYS A 183 -18.40 0.07 -2.05
C LYS A 183 -18.59 -1.43 -2.16
N ARG A 184 -18.57 -2.12 -1.01
CA ARG A 184 -18.93 -3.54 -0.96
C ARG A 184 -20.42 -3.67 -1.27
N ILE A 185 -20.76 -4.47 -2.29
CA ILE A 185 -22.14 -4.84 -2.53
C ILE A 185 -22.46 -5.95 -1.52
N ASN A 186 -23.24 -5.61 -0.50
CA ASN A 186 -23.82 -6.60 0.40
C ASN A 186 -24.93 -7.37 -0.33
N LYS A 187 -24.57 -8.23 -1.30
CA LYS A 187 -25.53 -9.10 -2.02
C LYS A 187 -26.24 -10.10 -1.10
N ILE A 188 -25.77 -10.28 0.15
CA ILE A 188 -26.43 -11.12 1.14
C ILE A 188 -27.85 -10.59 1.45
N ASN A 189 -28.04 -9.27 1.57
CA ASN A 189 -29.37 -8.71 1.88
C ASN A 189 -30.33 -8.71 0.68
N LYS A 190 -29.85 -8.77 -0.58
CA LYS A 190 -30.71 -8.84 -1.78
C LYS A 190 -30.96 -10.28 -2.26
N ARG A 191 -30.09 -11.25 -1.93
CA ARG A 191 -30.27 -12.67 -2.29
C ARG A 191 -31.08 -13.46 -1.26
N ALA A 192 -30.99 -13.11 0.03
CA ALA A 192 -31.74 -13.76 1.10
C ALA A 192 -33.27 -13.62 0.91
N THR A 193 -33.75 -12.54 0.29
CA THR A 193 -35.19 -12.32 0.09
C THR A 193 -35.76 -12.99 -1.17
N ALA A 194 -34.94 -13.39 -2.15
CA ALA A 194 -35.45 -13.79 -3.47
C ALA A 194 -34.97 -15.16 -4.01
N GLN A 195 -33.85 -15.73 -3.55
CA GLN A 195 -33.28 -16.94 -4.18
C GLN A 195 -32.93 -18.08 -3.21
N GLU A 196 -32.85 -17.84 -1.90
CA GLU A 196 -32.54 -18.90 -0.92
C GLU A 196 -33.71 -19.84 -0.60
N GLN A 197 -34.95 -19.49 -0.96
CA GLN A 197 -36.07 -20.43 -0.86
C GLN A 197 -36.13 -21.47 -1.99
N THR A 198 -35.43 -21.27 -3.12
CA THR A 198 -35.71 -22.06 -4.33
C THR A 198 -34.56 -22.93 -4.81
N THR A 199 -33.29 -22.60 -4.49
CA THR A 199 -32.15 -23.38 -5.01
C THR A 199 -31.03 -23.52 -4.00
N ARG A 200 -30.67 -24.77 -3.68
CA ARG A 200 -29.50 -25.19 -2.88
C ARG A 200 -28.17 -24.89 -3.58
N GLN A 201 -27.91 -23.64 -3.98
CA GLN A 201 -26.62 -23.25 -4.52
C GLN A 201 -25.75 -22.64 -3.42
N LYS A 202 -24.59 -23.27 -3.17
CA LYS A 202 -23.58 -22.81 -2.22
C LYS A 202 -23.10 -21.41 -2.63
N SER A 203 -23.30 -20.41 -1.78
CA SER A 203 -22.79 -19.05 -2.00
C SER A 203 -21.27 -19.07 -2.04
N THR A 204 -20.66 -18.66 -3.14
CA THR A 204 -19.21 -18.41 -3.18
C THR A 204 -18.92 -17.09 -2.47
N LEU A 205 -17.95 -17.11 -1.55
CA LEU A 205 -17.43 -15.99 -0.72
C LEU A 205 -16.74 -14.87 -1.55
N ARG A 206 -17.15 -14.61 -2.79
CA ARG A 206 -16.66 -13.45 -3.54
C ARG A 206 -17.53 -12.26 -3.21
N GLY A 207 -16.99 -11.32 -2.43
CA GLY A 207 -17.60 -10.00 -2.29
C GLY A 207 -17.55 -9.30 -3.64
N ASP A 208 -18.71 -8.99 -4.21
CA ASP A 208 -18.78 -8.12 -5.38
C ASP A 208 -18.61 -6.66 -4.89
N PHE A 209 -17.71 -5.90 -5.51
CA PHE A 209 -17.48 -4.49 -5.20
C PHE A 209 -17.90 -3.63 -6.37
N LEU A 210 -18.55 -2.52 -6.07
CA LEU A 210 -18.86 -1.49 -7.06
C LEU A 210 -17.82 -0.39 -6.94
N GLU A 211 -17.00 -0.21 -7.97
CA GLU A 211 -16.01 0.86 -8.03
C GLU A 211 -16.56 2.05 -8.84
N ARG A 212 -16.53 3.25 -8.23
CA ARG A 212 -16.77 4.53 -8.89
C ARG A 212 -15.45 5.28 -8.97
N GLY A 213 -14.95 5.46 -10.19
CA GLY A 213 -13.76 6.26 -10.46
C GLY A 213 -14.12 7.67 -10.95
N THR A 214 -13.33 8.66 -10.61
CA THR A 214 -13.34 9.94 -11.33
C THR A 214 -12.72 9.79 -12.72
N GLY A 215 -13.03 10.72 -13.62
CA GLY A 215 -12.19 10.94 -14.79
C GLY A 215 -10.79 11.44 -14.42
N ARG A 216 -9.93 11.61 -15.43
CA ARG A 216 -8.58 12.19 -15.27
C ARG A 216 -8.67 13.63 -14.80
N ILE A 217 -8.28 13.92 -13.56
CA ILE A 217 -8.15 15.29 -13.07
C ILE A 217 -6.72 15.74 -13.30
N LYS A 218 -6.54 16.71 -14.22
CA LYS A 218 -5.24 17.20 -14.67
C LYS A 218 -4.59 18.08 -13.58
N LEU A 219 -3.31 17.84 -13.29
CA LEU A 219 -2.51 18.61 -12.33
C LEU A 219 -1.46 19.52 -13.00
N TYR A 220 -1.10 19.22 -14.25
CA TYR A 220 -0.10 20.00 -14.99
C TYR A 220 -0.48 21.47 -15.30
N PRO A 221 -1.76 21.85 -15.49
CA PRO A 221 -2.11 23.26 -15.71
C PRO A 221 -1.84 24.10 -14.45
N ASP A 222 -1.72 25.42 -14.59
CA ASP A 222 -1.53 26.32 -13.44
C ASP A 222 -2.82 26.63 -12.69
N ARG A 223 -3.98 26.38 -13.32
CA ARG A 223 -5.30 26.61 -12.74
C ARG A 223 -6.09 25.31 -12.65
N PRO A 224 -6.92 25.14 -11.61
CA PRO A 224 -7.80 23.99 -11.51
C PRO A 224 -8.82 23.96 -12.66
N PRO A 225 -9.30 22.77 -13.06
CA PRO A 225 -10.43 22.66 -13.97
C PRO A 225 -11.66 23.41 -13.43
N LYS A 226 -12.42 24.08 -14.29
CA LYS A 226 -13.64 24.83 -13.89
C LYS A 226 -14.65 23.94 -13.15
N ASP A 227 -14.76 22.68 -13.56
CA ASP A 227 -15.70 21.71 -12.98
C ASP A 227 -15.13 20.93 -11.79
N PHE A 228 -13.97 21.32 -11.25
CA PHE A 228 -13.28 20.55 -10.19
C PHE A 228 -14.19 20.28 -8.99
N GLY A 229 -14.92 21.28 -8.49
CA GLY A 229 -15.83 21.13 -7.36
C GLY A 229 -16.93 20.10 -7.62
N ARG A 230 -17.53 20.11 -8.82
CA ARG A 230 -18.56 19.14 -9.23
C ARG A 230 -18.00 17.73 -9.38
N ILE A 231 -16.80 17.60 -9.94
CA ILE A 231 -16.12 16.30 -10.08
C ILE A 231 -15.81 15.72 -8.70
N MET A 232 -15.29 16.53 -7.79
CA MET A 232 -14.98 16.13 -6.42
C MET A 232 -16.23 15.77 -5.63
N ALA A 233 -17.28 16.59 -5.70
CA ALA A 233 -18.56 16.29 -5.07
C ALA A 233 -19.09 14.95 -5.58
N LYS A 234 -19.09 14.71 -6.90
CA LYS A 234 -19.53 13.42 -7.48
C LYS A 234 -18.63 12.23 -7.09
N ALA A 235 -17.33 12.46 -6.91
CA ALA A 235 -16.38 11.42 -6.49
C ALA A 235 -16.58 10.98 -5.04
N LEU A 236 -16.97 11.95 -4.21
CA LEU A 236 -17.08 11.84 -2.76
C LEU A 236 -18.53 11.70 -2.29
N ASP A 237 -19.52 11.87 -3.17
CA ASP A 237 -20.92 11.65 -2.84
C ASP A 237 -21.24 10.15 -2.88
N PHE A 238 -21.70 9.67 -1.72
CA PHE A 238 -22.00 8.28 -1.41
C PHE A 238 -23.51 8.00 -1.40
N SER A 239 -24.35 8.98 -1.77
CA SER A 239 -25.80 8.81 -1.76
C SER A 239 -26.24 7.70 -2.73
N ASP A 240 -27.15 6.83 -2.26
CA ASP A 240 -27.60 5.61 -2.95
C ASP A 240 -28.43 5.88 -4.23
N SER A 241 -28.70 7.16 -4.57
CA SER A 241 -29.61 7.54 -5.66
C SER A 241 -29.07 7.31 -7.06
N ASP A 242 -27.76 7.17 -7.23
CA ASP A 242 -27.11 6.95 -8.54
C ASP A 242 -26.90 5.45 -8.87
N PHE A 243 -27.31 4.54 -7.98
CA PHE A 243 -26.99 3.10 -8.06
C PHE A 243 -28.21 2.19 -8.28
N ILE A 244 -29.30 2.74 -8.83
CA ILE A 244 -30.50 2.01 -9.28
C ILE A 244 -30.37 1.65 -10.76
#